data_AF-A0A7Y1YQJ5-F1
#
_entry.id   AF-A0A7Y1YQJ5-F1
#
_cell.length_a   1.000
_cell.length_b   1.000
_cell.length_c   1.000
_cell.angle_alpha   90.00
_cell.angle_beta   90.00
_cell.angle_gamma   90.00
#
_symmetry.space_group_name_H-M   'P 1'
#
loop_
_entity.id
_entity.type
_entity.pdbx_description
1 polymer ?
#
loop_
_entity_poly.entity_id
_entity_poly.type
_entity_poly.pdbx_seq_one_letter_code
_entity_poly.pdbx_strand_id
1 'polypeptide(L)'
;MKKRMSLSHGTALYTFGIALIIGCQHAKIDYSDISIDPKDISIGARTFLQDCSACHDMHQRAIGPSLAGLTREVEATWIRSFIRDSKSMIDAGDERAVRLFEEFGVYMPSYSFHSEQKLDQIISYLHTVEKINRGEMGDTAGVLTNPIKESIAESDLVIDLLPFTQIPASSQEMPLTRIVKMDHIPKSDRLFVADLRGQFYEVVGETTVKVLDLNDVYPNFYHQSGLGSGLGSFAFHPEFLENGLLYFTHSEFPGSSPADFKFDDSIKVALQWTLVEWKVRDPSSSDFSGQERELFRINMPSVAHGMQDINFNPYARPGHSDYGLLFINIGDGGSTLQKHLSLVDNRQAPWGKIYRIDPSGKNSNNSKYGIPGDNPFVGQSDALQETYAWGFRNPHRSTWDRQGRLLVSDIGHHRIEEVNLIVPGNNYGWPYREGTFILDPVNNISNVLPLSEDDSGNYTYPIAQYDHDEGNAISGGYEYIGDAVSQMKGKYFFGDIVRGTLFYINTDEMSLGSQAKVHKWNIAVSGKPTNLIDICGSSRVDLRFGQDSNDELYIMTKADGKIYKMAPRSAL
;
A
#
# COMPACT_ATOMS: atom_id res chain seq x y z
N MET A 1 77.93 -22.63 62.54
CA MET A 1 79.02 -21.69 62.84
C MET A 1 79.18 -20.72 61.67
N LYS A 2 79.04 -19.40 61.91
CA LYS A 2 79.42 -18.25 61.04
C LYS A 2 78.68 -18.16 59.68
N LYS A 3 78.38 -17.01 59.08
CA LYS A 3 78.29 -15.55 59.36
C LYS A 3 77.63 -15.03 58.05
N ARG A 4 76.51 -14.30 58.09
CA ARG A 4 76.39 -12.83 57.98
C ARG A 4 77.01 -12.17 56.73
N MET A 5 76.18 -11.28 56.15
CA MET A 5 76.48 -10.04 55.41
C MET A 5 76.81 -10.20 53.91
N SER A 6 76.35 -9.34 53.00
CA SER A 6 75.67 -8.02 53.08
C SER A 6 74.89 -7.74 51.79
N LEU A 7 73.80 -6.97 51.91
CA LEU A 7 73.14 -6.32 50.77
C LEU A 7 73.95 -5.10 50.29
N SER A 8 73.97 -4.87 48.98
CA SER A 8 73.94 -3.52 48.40
C SER A 8 73.05 -3.53 47.15
N HIS A 9 72.13 -2.58 47.10
CA HIS A 9 71.16 -2.39 46.03
C HIS A 9 71.79 -1.76 44.78
N GLY A 10 71.38 -2.24 43.62
CA GLY A 10 71.49 -1.55 42.33
C GLY A 10 70.14 -1.64 41.62
N THR A 11 69.49 -0.49 41.45
CA THR A 11 68.18 -0.29 40.82
C THR A 11 68.29 -0.40 39.30
N ALA A 12 67.40 -1.19 38.68
CA ALA A 12 67.05 -1.08 37.26
C ALA A 12 65.54 -1.30 37.13
N LEU A 13 64.84 -0.28 36.63
CA LEU A 13 63.41 -0.31 36.33
C LEU A 13 63.12 -1.26 35.16
N TYR A 14 62.19 -2.19 35.35
CA TYR A 14 61.43 -2.82 34.26
C TYR A 14 59.94 -2.61 34.55
N THR A 15 59.30 -1.92 33.62
CA THR A 15 57.86 -1.65 33.55
C THR A 15 57.10 -2.95 33.30
N PHE A 16 56.27 -3.38 34.25
CA PHE A 16 55.28 -4.44 34.06
C PHE A 16 53.90 -3.83 33.86
N GLY A 17 53.26 -4.17 32.75
CA GLY A 17 51.91 -3.73 32.41
C GLY A 17 50.87 -4.31 33.37
N ILE A 18 49.95 -3.45 33.81
CA ILE A 18 48.71 -3.84 34.49
C ILE A 18 47.60 -3.77 33.45
N ALA A 19 47.06 -4.92 33.08
CA ALA A 19 45.81 -5.00 32.34
C ALA A 19 44.66 -4.58 33.27
N LEU A 20 44.10 -3.39 33.02
CA LEU A 20 42.84 -2.96 33.62
C LEU A 20 41.70 -3.69 32.93
N ILE A 21 41.09 -4.64 33.63
CA ILE A 21 39.77 -5.17 33.28
C ILE A 21 38.76 -4.07 33.66
N ILE A 22 38.39 -3.25 32.68
CA ILE A 22 37.22 -2.36 32.80
C ILE A 22 36.00 -3.23 32.56
N GLY A 23 35.33 -3.64 33.63
CA GLY A 23 33.97 -4.17 33.53
C GLY A 23 33.03 -3.05 33.12
N CYS A 24 32.39 -3.16 31.97
CA CYS A 24 31.25 -2.30 31.59
C CYS A 24 30.10 -2.55 32.58
N GLN A 25 29.94 -1.67 33.57
CA GLN A 25 28.66 -1.52 34.27
C GLN A 25 27.66 -0.93 33.26
N HIS A 26 26.68 -1.73 32.84
CA HIS A 26 25.51 -1.19 32.16
C HIS A 26 24.76 -0.32 33.18
N ALA A 27 24.59 0.97 32.88
CA ALA A 27 23.75 1.85 33.67
C ALA A 27 22.34 1.22 33.74
N LYS A 28 21.76 1.13 34.94
CA LYS A 28 20.37 0.72 35.10
C LYS A 28 19.49 1.85 34.57
N ILE A 29 18.70 1.57 33.56
CA ILE A 29 17.69 2.48 32.99
C ILE A 29 16.58 2.65 34.03
N ASP A 30 16.23 3.90 34.33
CA ASP A 30 15.12 4.25 35.23
C ASP A 30 13.84 4.36 34.39
N TYR A 31 12.89 3.46 34.64
CA TYR A 31 11.61 3.39 33.92
C TYR A 31 10.44 3.79 34.83
N SER A 32 10.71 4.43 35.97
CA SER A 32 9.67 4.89 36.91
C SER A 32 8.82 6.04 36.37
N ASP A 33 9.26 6.69 35.29
CA ASP A 33 8.57 7.76 34.58
C ASP A 33 7.56 7.25 33.53
N ILE A 34 7.56 5.95 33.23
CA ILE A 34 6.62 5.34 32.28
C ILE A 34 5.29 5.04 32.99
N SER A 35 4.19 5.58 32.46
CA SER A 35 2.85 5.31 32.99
C SER A 35 2.49 3.83 32.87
N ILE A 36 2.00 3.26 33.98
CA ILE A 36 1.41 1.91 34.01
C ILE A 36 -0.11 1.96 34.18
N ASP A 37 -0.72 3.13 33.98
CA ASP A 37 -2.17 3.29 34.02
C ASP A 37 -2.81 2.46 32.89
N PRO A 38 -3.75 1.53 33.19
CA PRO A 38 -4.44 0.74 32.17
C PRO A 38 -5.08 1.56 31.05
N LYS A 39 -5.52 2.79 31.34
CA LYS A 39 -6.10 3.71 30.36
C LYS A 39 -5.04 4.21 29.37
N ASP A 40 -3.87 4.59 29.86
CA ASP A 40 -2.77 5.04 29.00
C ASP A 40 -2.24 3.90 28.15
N ILE A 41 -2.08 2.71 28.73
CA ILE A 41 -1.71 1.48 28.01
C ILE A 41 -2.73 1.18 26.90
N SER A 42 -4.03 1.24 27.20
CA SER A 42 -5.09 0.97 26.21
C SER A 42 -5.12 2.01 25.07
N ILE A 43 -4.88 3.28 25.38
CA ILE A 43 -4.77 4.33 24.35
C ILE A 43 -3.49 4.12 23.53
N GLY A 44 -2.38 3.77 24.18
CA GLY A 44 -1.11 3.42 23.57
C GLY A 44 -1.22 2.27 22.58
N ALA A 45 -1.85 1.17 22.99
CA ALA A 45 -2.06 -0.02 22.16
C ALA A 45 -2.83 0.31 20.88
N ARG A 46 -3.90 1.10 20.99
CA ARG A 46 -4.67 1.55 19.81
C ARG A 46 -3.86 2.44 18.89
N THR A 47 -3.06 3.33 19.45
CA THR A 47 -2.19 4.23 18.68
C THR A 47 -1.09 3.46 17.97
N PHE A 48 -0.47 2.50 18.67
CA PHE A 48 0.52 1.60 18.09
C PHE A 48 -0.07 0.79 16.93
N LEU A 49 -1.26 0.21 17.09
CA LEU A 49 -1.93 -0.52 16.02
C LEU A 49 -2.20 0.35 14.81
N GLN A 50 -2.64 1.60 15.03
CA GLN A 50 -2.94 2.54 13.96
C GLN A 50 -1.69 3.01 13.21
N ASP A 51 -0.64 3.34 13.95
CA ASP A 51 0.43 4.19 13.43
C ASP A 51 1.76 3.43 13.29
N CYS A 52 1.97 2.33 14.03
CA CYS A 52 3.27 1.63 14.12
C CYS A 52 3.23 0.17 13.65
N SER A 53 2.09 -0.51 13.74
CA SER A 53 1.99 -1.96 13.49
C SER A 53 2.24 -2.38 12.04
N ALA A 54 2.12 -1.46 11.09
CA ALA A 54 2.45 -1.71 9.69
C ALA A 54 3.96 -1.97 9.48
N CYS A 55 4.80 -1.50 10.40
CA CYS A 55 6.26 -1.62 10.27
C CYS A 55 6.92 -2.42 11.40
N HIS A 56 6.27 -2.55 12.57
CA HIS A 56 6.84 -3.17 13.75
C HIS A 56 5.97 -4.30 14.28
N ASP A 57 6.62 -5.42 14.61
CA ASP A 57 6.05 -6.45 15.47
C ASP A 57 6.64 -6.36 16.89
N MET A 58 5.92 -6.92 17.86
CA MET A 58 6.37 -6.95 19.24
C MET A 58 7.54 -7.91 19.44
N HIS A 59 7.51 -9.10 18.87
CA HIS A 59 8.47 -10.15 19.19
C HIS A 59 9.32 -10.59 18.00
N GLN A 60 8.99 -10.11 16.80
CA GLN A 60 9.65 -10.47 15.55
C GLN A 60 10.19 -9.23 14.84
N ARG A 61 11.20 -9.47 13.99
CA ARG A 61 11.74 -8.45 13.10
C ARG A 61 10.78 -8.27 11.92
N ALA A 62 10.48 -7.03 11.56
CA ALA A 62 9.62 -6.66 10.44
C ALA A 62 10.35 -5.62 9.57
N ILE A 63 9.64 -4.61 9.03
CA ILE A 63 10.23 -3.45 8.36
C ILE A 63 11.16 -2.69 9.33
N GLY A 64 10.80 -2.66 10.62
CA GLY A 64 11.62 -2.19 11.73
C GLY A 64 11.94 -3.29 12.74
N PRO A 65 12.72 -2.98 13.80
CA PRO A 65 13.07 -3.94 14.83
C PRO A 65 11.86 -4.40 15.64
N SER A 66 11.98 -5.59 16.23
CA SER A 66 11.14 -6.11 17.31
C SER A 66 11.17 -5.14 18.50
N LEU A 67 10.01 -4.85 19.10
CA LEU A 67 9.90 -3.84 20.16
C LEU A 67 9.77 -4.41 21.58
N ALA A 68 9.68 -5.73 21.73
CA ALA A 68 9.58 -6.40 23.03
C ALA A 68 10.77 -6.07 23.93
N GLY A 69 10.45 -5.63 25.14
CA GLY A 69 11.41 -5.21 26.16
C GLY A 69 12.19 -3.94 25.81
N LEU A 70 11.83 -3.22 24.74
CA LEU A 70 12.55 -2.01 24.31
C LEU A 70 12.72 -0.99 25.45
N THR A 71 11.66 -0.73 26.20
CA THR A 71 11.63 0.23 27.31
C THR A 71 12.49 -0.18 28.52
N ARG A 72 13.02 -1.41 28.53
CA ARG A 72 13.97 -1.90 29.53
C ARG A 72 15.43 -1.74 29.07
N GLU A 73 15.64 -1.41 27.80
CA GLU A 73 16.96 -1.29 27.15
C GLU A 73 17.23 0.12 26.61
N VAL A 74 16.20 0.95 26.50
CA VAL A 74 16.27 2.30 25.96
C VAL A 74 15.41 3.23 26.79
N GLU A 75 15.98 4.38 27.13
CA GLU A 75 15.31 5.46 27.88
C GLU A 75 14.06 5.96 27.13
N ALA A 76 12.96 6.18 27.86
CA ALA A 76 11.69 6.64 27.29
C ALA A 76 11.84 7.97 26.51
N THR A 77 12.71 8.86 26.99
CA THR A 77 13.03 10.14 26.33
C THR A 77 13.65 9.96 24.94
N TRP A 78 14.53 8.96 24.79
CA TRP A 78 15.12 8.62 23.50
C TRP A 78 14.06 8.02 22.58
N ILE A 79 13.25 7.06 23.08
CA ILE A 79 12.17 6.42 22.31
C ILE A 79 11.20 7.49 21.78
N ARG A 80 10.80 8.44 22.64
CA ARG A 80 9.91 9.54 22.29
C ARG A 80 10.50 10.41 21.17
N SER A 81 11.77 10.79 21.32
CA SER A 81 12.47 11.61 20.31
C SER A 81 12.57 10.88 18.97
N PHE A 82 12.84 9.57 19.00
CA PHE A 82 12.98 8.77 17.80
C PHE A 82 11.64 8.57 17.07
N ILE A 83 10.55 8.31 17.79
CA ILE A 83 9.20 8.26 17.22
C ILE A 83 8.82 9.63 16.64
N ARG A 84 9.14 10.71 17.35
CA ARG A 84 8.83 12.08 16.92
C ARG A 84 9.53 12.42 15.60
N ASP A 85 10.83 12.18 15.51
CA ASP A 85 11.62 12.47 14.31
C ASP A 85 12.93 11.66 14.28
N SER A 86 12.86 10.45 13.75
CA SER A 86 14.03 9.57 13.61
C SER A 86 15.10 10.16 12.69
N LYS A 87 14.69 10.92 11.66
CA LYS A 87 15.61 11.50 10.68
C LYS A 87 16.50 12.55 11.33
N SER A 88 15.93 13.45 12.13
CA SER A 88 16.73 14.46 12.84
C SER A 88 17.76 13.82 13.79
N MET A 89 17.43 12.70 14.42
CA MET A 89 18.38 11.97 15.27
C MET A 89 19.52 11.32 14.48
N ILE A 90 19.21 10.74 13.31
CA ILE A 90 20.21 10.17 12.40
C ILE A 90 21.13 11.26 11.86
N ASP A 91 20.58 12.38 11.39
CA ASP A 91 21.33 13.51 10.83
C ASP A 91 22.23 14.18 11.91
N ALA A 92 21.80 14.15 13.17
CA ALA A 92 22.60 14.60 14.31
C ALA A 92 23.70 13.60 14.74
N GLY A 93 23.75 12.41 14.12
CA GLY A 93 24.75 11.39 14.41
C GLY A 93 24.50 10.57 15.68
N ASP A 94 23.24 10.46 16.15
CA ASP A 94 22.91 9.56 17.27
C ASP A 94 23.28 8.12 16.90
N GLU A 95 24.20 7.51 17.64
CA GLU A 95 24.78 6.23 17.26
C GLU A 95 23.74 5.10 17.16
N ARG A 96 22.70 5.11 18.00
CA ARG A 96 21.66 4.07 17.95
C ARG A 96 20.75 4.29 16.75
N ALA A 97 20.37 5.54 16.47
CA ALA A 97 19.55 5.90 15.34
C ALA A 97 20.25 5.58 14.01
N VAL A 98 21.54 5.92 13.88
CA VAL A 98 22.37 5.60 12.72
C VAL A 98 22.47 4.09 12.52
N ARG A 99 22.78 3.31 13.58
CA ARG A 99 22.86 1.84 13.47
C ARG A 99 21.53 1.21 13.04
N LEU A 100 20.41 1.68 13.60
CA LEU A 100 19.09 1.19 13.21
C LEU A 100 18.79 1.52 11.74
N PHE A 101 19.16 2.72 11.28
CA PHE A 101 19.00 3.08 9.87
C PHE A 101 19.88 2.23 8.95
N GLU A 102 21.15 2.01 9.31
CA GLU A 102 22.06 1.13 8.57
C GLU A 102 21.55 -0.32 8.52
N GLU A 103 20.93 -0.80 9.61
CA GLU A 103 20.44 -2.17 9.71
C GLU A 103 19.12 -2.41 8.95
N PHE A 104 18.23 -1.42 8.89
CA PHE A 104 16.89 -1.58 8.30
C PHE A 104 16.72 -0.86 6.95
N GLY A 105 17.63 0.04 6.58
CA GLY A 105 17.65 0.70 5.27
C GLY A 105 16.50 1.67 5.01
N VAL A 106 15.66 1.94 6.02
CA VAL A 106 14.47 2.80 5.93
C VAL A 106 14.41 3.77 7.10
N TYR A 107 14.00 5.02 6.84
CA TYR A 107 13.67 5.96 7.91
C TYR A 107 12.35 5.56 8.57
N MET A 108 12.29 5.63 9.90
CA MET A 108 11.01 5.55 10.59
C MET A 108 10.22 6.83 10.28
N PRO A 109 8.95 6.74 9.83
CA PRO A 109 8.11 7.90 9.59
C PRO A 109 8.09 8.84 10.81
N SER A 110 8.00 10.15 10.56
CA SER A 110 7.87 11.13 11.66
C SER A 110 6.45 11.15 12.19
N TYR A 111 6.32 11.09 13.51
CA TYR A 111 5.07 11.21 14.25
C TYR A 111 5.00 12.52 15.04
N SER A 112 5.62 13.58 14.50
CA SER A 112 5.72 14.90 15.15
C SER A 112 4.37 15.56 15.43
N PHE A 113 3.32 15.17 14.71
CA PHE A 113 1.94 15.61 14.92
C PHE A 113 1.28 15.04 16.19
N HIS A 114 1.87 14.02 16.83
CA HIS A 114 1.38 13.52 18.11
C HIS A 114 1.83 14.42 19.27
N SER A 115 0.93 14.61 20.24
CA SER A 115 1.25 15.25 21.51
C SER A 115 2.23 14.37 22.31
N GLU A 116 3.01 15.00 23.19
CA GLU A 116 3.90 14.28 24.12
C GLU A 116 3.14 13.19 24.89
N GLN A 117 1.96 13.51 25.43
CA GLN A 117 1.09 12.54 26.11
C GLN A 117 0.76 11.32 25.25
N LYS A 118 0.54 11.52 23.95
CA LYS A 118 0.18 10.43 23.04
C LYS A 118 1.38 9.53 22.75
N LEU A 119 2.58 10.10 22.64
CA LEU A 119 3.83 9.34 22.55
C LEU A 119 4.11 8.58 23.85
N ASP A 120 3.87 9.19 25.00
CA ASP A 120 4.01 8.54 26.30
C ASP A 120 3.05 7.36 26.47
N GLN A 121 1.84 7.47 25.94
CA GLN A 121 0.87 6.37 25.91
C GLN A 121 1.38 5.21 25.04
N ILE A 122 1.97 5.48 23.87
CA ILE A 122 2.62 4.44 23.05
C ILE A 122 3.73 3.77 23.86
N ILE A 123 4.61 4.54 24.51
CA ILE A 123 5.71 4.01 25.33
C ILE A 123 5.16 3.18 26.50
N SER A 124 4.07 3.62 27.13
CA SER A 124 3.38 2.90 28.20
C SER A 124 2.89 1.53 27.72
N TYR A 125 2.35 1.46 26.51
CA TYR A 125 1.99 0.18 25.87
C TYR A 125 3.22 -0.67 25.56
N LEU A 126 4.28 -0.11 24.96
CA LEU A 126 5.52 -0.84 24.70
C LEU A 126 6.15 -1.39 25.99
N HIS A 127 5.91 -0.74 27.12
CA HIS A 127 6.39 -1.19 28.43
C HIS A 127 5.71 -2.44 28.95
N THR A 128 4.47 -2.70 28.55
CA THR A 128 3.77 -3.95 28.92
C THR A 128 4.32 -5.18 28.19
N VAL A 129 5.09 -4.97 27.13
CA VAL A 129 5.60 -6.04 26.28
C VAL A 129 7.00 -6.44 26.72
N GLU A 130 7.10 -7.63 27.31
CA GLU A 130 8.36 -8.23 27.76
C GLU A 130 9.09 -8.96 26.65
N LYS A 131 10.44 -9.04 26.74
CA LYS A 131 11.19 -10.01 25.95
C LYS A 131 10.76 -11.39 26.40
N ILE A 132 10.04 -12.11 25.53
CA ILE A 132 9.66 -13.51 25.81
C ILE A 132 10.94 -14.33 25.91
N ASN A 133 11.18 -14.95 27.07
CA ASN A 133 12.10 -16.08 27.15
C ASN A 133 11.53 -17.19 26.26
N ARG A 134 12.37 -17.77 25.38
CA ARG A 134 12.00 -18.74 24.31
C ARG A 134 11.11 -19.94 24.73
N GLY A 135 10.72 -20.09 25.99
CA GLY A 135 9.85 -21.14 26.52
C GLY A 135 8.38 -20.78 26.76
N GLU A 136 7.92 -19.53 26.58
CA GLU A 136 6.52 -19.11 26.86
C GLU A 136 5.74 -18.64 25.62
N MET A 137 6.11 -19.10 24.42
CA MET A 137 5.22 -19.01 23.27
C MET A 137 4.12 -20.08 23.42
N GLY A 138 2.88 -19.63 23.70
CA GLY A 138 1.69 -20.44 23.47
C GLY A 138 1.73 -21.05 22.07
N ASP A 139 1.18 -22.26 21.94
CA ASP A 139 1.43 -23.20 20.84
C ASP A 139 1.63 -22.52 19.47
N THR A 140 2.89 -22.42 19.04
CA THR A 140 3.29 -21.91 17.72
C THR A 140 3.40 -23.01 16.69
N ALA A 141 2.87 -24.20 17.00
CA ALA A 141 2.74 -25.27 16.05
C ALA A 141 1.93 -24.79 14.83
N GLY A 142 2.61 -24.69 13.68
CA GLY A 142 1.99 -24.41 12.39
C GLY A 142 2.07 -22.96 11.89
N VAL A 143 2.49 -21.98 12.70
CA VAL A 143 2.69 -20.60 12.22
C VAL A 143 3.82 -20.55 11.20
N LEU A 144 3.54 -19.99 10.02
CA LEU A 144 4.53 -19.82 8.96
C LEU A 144 5.18 -18.43 9.08
N THR A 145 6.46 -18.41 9.42
CA THR A 145 7.26 -17.17 9.46
C THR A 145 7.83 -16.77 8.10
N ASN A 146 7.91 -17.73 7.18
CA ASN A 146 8.15 -17.55 5.75
C ASN A 146 7.17 -18.51 5.04
N PRO A 147 5.95 -18.04 4.70
CA PRO A 147 4.95 -18.84 4.00
C PRO A 147 5.36 -19.29 2.59
N ILE A 148 6.20 -18.54 1.87
CA ILE A 148 6.67 -18.89 0.52
C ILE A 148 8.19 -18.99 0.53
N LYS A 149 8.70 -20.20 0.76
CA LYS A 149 10.12 -20.45 0.99
C LYS A 149 10.99 -20.20 -0.25
N GLU A 150 10.41 -20.43 -1.42
CA GLU A 150 11.07 -20.25 -2.69
C GLU A 150 11.20 -18.75 -3.02
N SER A 151 12.42 -18.26 -3.08
CA SER A 151 12.69 -16.91 -3.57
C SER A 151 12.27 -16.74 -5.03
N ILE A 152 11.83 -15.54 -5.37
CA ILE A 152 11.42 -15.19 -6.74
C ILE A 152 12.65 -15.21 -7.65
N ALA A 153 12.55 -15.98 -8.73
CA ALA A 153 13.64 -16.13 -9.68
C ALA A 153 13.87 -14.84 -10.50
N GLU A 154 15.13 -14.44 -10.61
CA GLU A 154 15.56 -13.45 -11.60
C GLU A 154 15.37 -13.98 -13.03
N SER A 155 14.94 -13.12 -13.94
CA SER A 155 14.88 -13.40 -15.37
C SER A 155 15.98 -12.65 -16.12
N ASP A 156 16.25 -13.10 -17.34
CA ASP A 156 17.17 -12.41 -18.26
C ASP A 156 16.52 -11.18 -18.93
N LEU A 157 15.29 -10.83 -18.57
CA LEU A 157 14.56 -9.72 -19.17
C LEU A 157 15.13 -8.38 -18.67
N VAL A 158 15.59 -7.55 -19.61
CA VAL A 158 16.07 -6.19 -19.35
C VAL A 158 15.39 -5.21 -20.29
N ILE A 159 14.66 -4.23 -19.72
CA ILE A 159 13.94 -3.20 -20.49
C ILE A 159 14.59 -1.83 -20.28
N ASP A 160 14.69 -1.04 -21.36
CA ASP A 160 15.17 0.33 -21.23
C ASP A 160 14.04 1.24 -20.73
N LEU A 161 14.37 2.12 -19.79
CA LEU A 161 13.50 3.21 -19.36
C LEU A 161 13.96 4.52 -19.98
N LEU A 162 13.12 5.08 -20.85
CA LEU A 162 13.32 6.38 -21.45
C LEU A 162 12.59 7.44 -20.60
N PRO A 163 13.26 8.50 -20.13
CA PRO A 163 12.57 9.63 -19.51
C PRO A 163 11.49 10.15 -20.46
N PHE A 164 10.27 10.31 -19.94
CA PHE A 164 9.13 10.74 -20.76
C PHE A 164 8.63 12.11 -20.31
N THR A 165 8.27 12.25 -19.05
CA THR A 165 7.89 13.54 -18.47
C THR A 165 8.08 13.52 -16.95
N GLN A 166 7.90 14.68 -16.30
CA GLN A 166 7.92 14.80 -14.85
C GLN A 166 6.77 15.68 -14.40
N ILE A 167 5.97 15.16 -13.47
CA ILE A 167 4.86 15.90 -12.89
C ILE A 167 5.43 16.97 -11.94
N PRO A 168 4.98 18.24 -12.04
CA PRO A 168 5.43 19.30 -11.16
C PRO A 168 5.21 18.95 -9.69
N ALA A 169 6.15 19.34 -8.84
CA ALA A 169 6.03 19.15 -7.40
C ALA A 169 4.74 19.80 -6.87
N SER A 170 3.91 19.00 -6.20
CA SER A 170 2.68 19.43 -5.52
C SER A 170 2.91 19.71 -4.03
N SER A 171 4.15 19.59 -3.55
CA SER A 171 4.60 19.88 -2.19
C SER A 171 6.05 20.35 -2.17
N GLN A 172 6.41 21.16 -1.17
CA GLN A 172 7.80 21.52 -0.88
C GLN A 172 8.53 20.43 -0.07
N GLU A 173 7.77 19.49 0.50
CA GLU A 173 8.27 18.38 1.30
C GLU A 173 8.06 17.05 0.58
N MET A 174 8.98 16.10 0.81
CA MET A 174 8.88 14.74 0.26
C MET A 174 7.64 13.99 0.79
N PRO A 175 6.98 13.18 -0.05
CA PRO A 175 7.22 13.04 -1.48
C PRO A 175 6.77 14.29 -2.25
N LEU A 176 7.58 14.75 -3.21
CA LEU A 176 7.35 16.00 -3.95
C LEU A 176 6.04 15.97 -4.74
N THR A 177 5.69 14.81 -5.26
CA THR A 177 4.40 14.54 -5.88
C THR A 177 3.70 13.40 -5.16
N ARG A 178 2.39 13.23 -5.41
CA ARG A 178 1.68 12.02 -5.03
C ARG A 178 0.94 11.42 -6.22
N ILE A 179 1.61 11.32 -7.36
CA ILE A 179 1.07 10.70 -8.57
C ILE A 179 0.56 9.29 -8.28
N VAL A 180 -0.62 8.98 -8.80
CA VAL A 180 -1.40 7.82 -8.34
C VAL A 180 -1.90 6.94 -9.48
N LYS A 181 -2.29 7.55 -10.60
CA LYS A 181 -2.80 6.85 -11.77
C LYS A 181 -2.49 7.66 -13.03
N MET A 182 -2.20 6.94 -14.10
CA MET A 182 -2.09 7.48 -15.45
C MET A 182 -2.99 6.66 -16.36
N ASP A 183 -3.76 7.33 -17.21
CA ASP A 183 -4.71 6.70 -18.13
C ASP A 183 -4.99 7.63 -19.32
N HIS A 184 -5.58 7.12 -20.39
CA HIS A 184 -5.83 7.85 -21.64
C HIS A 184 -7.33 7.97 -21.92
N ILE A 185 -7.70 8.95 -22.76
CA ILE A 185 -9.08 9.05 -23.25
C ILE A 185 -9.33 7.91 -24.25
N PRO A 186 -10.41 7.11 -24.10
CA PRO A 186 -10.77 6.09 -25.08
C PRO A 186 -10.85 6.65 -26.51
N LYS A 187 -10.22 5.97 -27.47
CA LYS A 187 -10.12 6.39 -28.89
C LYS A 187 -9.33 7.69 -29.11
N SER A 188 -8.37 8.00 -28.23
CA SER A 188 -7.52 9.18 -28.32
C SER A 188 -6.14 8.90 -27.71
N ASP A 189 -5.11 9.60 -28.18
CA ASP A 189 -3.75 9.51 -27.63
C ASP A 189 -3.51 10.46 -26.45
N ARG A 190 -4.53 11.20 -26.02
CA ARG A 190 -4.44 12.14 -24.90
C ARG A 190 -4.32 11.39 -23.59
N LEU A 191 -3.22 11.63 -22.88
CA LEU A 191 -2.83 10.94 -21.66
C LEU A 191 -2.96 11.87 -20.45
N PHE A 192 -3.43 11.34 -19.33
CA PHE A 192 -3.70 12.10 -18.12
C PHE A 192 -3.10 11.44 -16.89
N VAL A 193 -2.69 12.27 -15.93
CA VAL A 193 -2.08 11.83 -14.67
C VAL A 193 -2.78 12.51 -13.51
N ALA A 194 -3.17 11.72 -12.51
CA ALA A 194 -3.72 12.21 -11.25
C ALA A 194 -2.63 12.25 -10.18
N ASP A 195 -2.64 13.31 -9.36
CA ASP A 195 -1.92 13.43 -8.10
C ASP A 195 -2.94 13.35 -6.94
N LEU A 196 -2.66 12.53 -5.92
CA LEU A 196 -3.52 12.42 -4.73
C LEU A 196 -3.79 13.78 -4.05
N ARG A 197 -2.91 14.76 -4.19
CA ARG A 197 -3.14 16.13 -3.68
C ARG A 197 -4.18 16.91 -4.48
N GLY A 198 -4.84 16.31 -5.48
CA GLY A 198 -6.02 16.85 -6.15
C GLY A 198 -5.75 17.43 -7.53
N GLN A 199 -4.48 17.58 -7.92
CA GLN A 199 -4.14 18.06 -9.26
C GLN A 199 -4.35 16.96 -10.30
N PHE A 200 -4.95 17.34 -11.43
CA PHE A 200 -5.16 16.48 -12.58
C PHE A 200 -4.50 17.12 -13.81
N TYR A 201 -3.62 16.37 -14.47
CA TYR A 201 -2.76 16.85 -15.52
C TYR A 201 -3.04 16.15 -16.84
N GLU A 202 -3.01 16.90 -17.94
CA GLU A 202 -2.85 16.37 -19.29
C GLU A 202 -1.34 16.35 -19.63
N VAL A 203 -0.87 15.26 -20.22
CA VAL A 203 0.49 15.16 -20.77
C VAL A 203 0.48 15.65 -22.22
N VAL A 204 1.26 16.69 -22.51
CA VAL A 204 1.37 17.31 -23.84
C VAL A 204 2.83 17.27 -24.29
N GLY A 205 3.12 16.31 -25.18
CA GLY A 205 4.49 15.99 -25.56
C GLY A 205 5.27 15.46 -24.36
N GLU A 206 6.40 16.09 -24.03
CA GLU A 206 7.22 15.77 -22.85
C GLU A 206 6.89 16.64 -21.62
N THR A 207 5.85 17.47 -21.71
CA THR A 207 5.44 18.42 -20.65
C THR A 207 4.05 18.08 -20.13
N THR A 208 3.64 18.72 -19.03
CA THR A 208 2.34 18.49 -18.40
C THR A 208 1.61 19.80 -18.16
N VAL A 209 0.31 19.83 -18.43
CA VAL A 209 -0.56 20.98 -18.19
C VAL A 209 -1.59 20.58 -17.14
N LYS A 210 -1.69 21.35 -16.05
CA LYS A 210 -2.76 21.14 -15.06
C LYS A 210 -4.09 21.58 -15.66
N VAL A 211 -5.04 20.65 -15.77
CA VAL A 211 -6.35 20.89 -16.41
C VAL A 211 -7.48 21.02 -15.39
N LEU A 212 -7.31 20.46 -14.18
CA LEU A 212 -8.25 20.56 -13.07
C LEU A 212 -7.48 20.47 -11.73
N ASP A 213 -7.99 21.13 -10.69
CA ASP A 213 -7.50 21.01 -9.33
C ASP A 213 -8.69 20.82 -8.37
N LEU A 214 -8.79 19.66 -7.74
CA LEU A 214 -9.92 19.31 -6.89
C LEU A 214 -9.97 20.16 -5.60
N ASN A 215 -8.86 20.79 -5.19
CA ASN A 215 -8.87 21.71 -4.04
C ASN A 215 -9.69 22.97 -4.31
N ASP A 216 -9.77 23.39 -5.58
CA ASP A 216 -10.54 24.57 -5.98
C ASP A 216 -12.05 24.27 -6.02
N VAL A 217 -12.42 22.98 -6.12
CA VAL A 217 -13.80 22.51 -6.26
C VAL A 217 -14.37 22.06 -4.90
N TYR A 218 -13.59 21.31 -4.12
CA TYR A 218 -14.07 20.63 -2.93
C TYR A 218 -13.45 21.22 -1.65
N PRO A 219 -14.18 22.08 -0.90
CA PRO A 219 -13.64 22.73 0.30
C PRO A 219 -13.32 21.75 1.44
N ASN A 220 -13.92 20.55 1.41
CA ASN A 220 -13.67 19.49 2.40
C ASN A 220 -12.68 18.43 1.91
N PHE A 221 -12.02 18.63 0.77
CA PHE A 221 -11.06 17.69 0.20
C PHE A 221 -9.96 17.36 1.22
N TYR A 222 -9.74 16.07 1.43
CA TYR A 222 -8.76 15.56 2.38
C TYR A 222 -7.66 14.82 1.63
N HIS A 223 -6.43 15.31 1.75
CA HIS A 223 -5.28 14.77 1.02
C HIS A 223 -4.00 14.72 1.87
N GLN A 224 -4.13 14.64 3.20
CA GLN A 224 -2.97 14.58 4.09
C GLN A 224 -2.09 13.37 3.74
N SER A 225 -0.78 13.53 3.90
CA SER A 225 0.18 12.47 3.61
C SER A 225 -0.03 11.29 4.56
N GLY A 226 -0.28 10.11 4.00
CA GLY A 226 -0.48 8.86 4.75
C GLY A 226 -1.58 7.99 4.12
N LEU A 227 -1.30 6.67 4.01
CA LEU A 227 -2.23 5.58 3.68
C LEU A 227 -3.17 5.75 2.45
N GLY A 228 -2.88 6.69 1.53
CA GLY A 228 -3.53 6.75 0.22
C GLY A 228 -4.77 7.66 0.11
N SER A 229 -4.95 8.62 1.02
CA SER A 229 -6.04 9.62 0.92
C SER A 229 -5.78 10.70 -0.15
N GLY A 230 -6.85 11.26 -0.71
CA GLY A 230 -6.81 12.30 -1.74
C GLY A 230 -7.70 11.99 -2.95
N LEU A 231 -7.28 12.44 -4.13
CA LEU A 231 -7.81 11.98 -5.42
C LEU A 231 -7.30 10.55 -5.67
N GLY A 232 -8.14 9.55 -5.39
CA GLY A 232 -7.73 8.13 -5.39
C GLY A 232 -7.56 7.54 -6.78
N SER A 233 -8.49 7.84 -7.68
CA SER A 233 -8.52 7.33 -9.05
C SER A 233 -9.46 8.16 -9.93
N PHE A 234 -9.38 7.92 -11.23
CA PHE A 234 -10.26 8.48 -12.25
C PHE A 234 -10.51 7.45 -13.36
N ALA A 235 -11.59 7.66 -14.12
CA ALA A 235 -11.91 6.86 -15.31
C ALA A 235 -12.72 7.68 -16.32
N PHE A 236 -12.27 7.71 -17.57
CA PHE A 236 -13.05 8.28 -18.67
C PHE A 236 -14.19 7.34 -19.07
N HIS A 237 -15.37 7.88 -19.32
CA HIS A 237 -16.44 7.09 -19.95
C HIS A 237 -15.96 6.55 -21.31
N PRO A 238 -16.36 5.34 -21.73
CA PRO A 238 -16.01 4.78 -23.06
C PRO A 238 -16.38 5.66 -24.27
N GLU A 239 -17.25 6.65 -24.05
CA GLU A 239 -17.73 7.64 -25.03
C GLU A 239 -17.37 9.07 -24.61
N PHE A 240 -16.30 9.28 -23.85
CA PHE A 240 -15.93 10.59 -23.31
C PHE A 240 -15.86 11.69 -24.37
N LEU A 241 -15.35 11.41 -25.57
CA LEU A 241 -15.28 12.40 -26.64
C LEU A 241 -16.67 12.85 -27.16
N GLU A 242 -17.70 12.05 -26.93
CA GLU A 242 -19.07 12.31 -27.36
C GLU A 242 -19.89 12.92 -26.21
N ASN A 243 -19.68 12.43 -24.98
CA ASN A 243 -20.50 12.76 -23.83
C ASN A 243 -19.78 13.56 -22.74
N GLY A 244 -18.47 13.76 -22.79
CA GLY A 244 -17.70 14.50 -21.80
C GLY A 244 -17.78 13.97 -20.36
N LEU A 245 -18.14 12.70 -20.16
CA LEU A 245 -18.27 12.10 -18.82
C LEU A 245 -16.95 11.48 -18.34
N LEU A 246 -16.45 12.00 -17.23
CA LEU A 246 -15.27 11.52 -16.50
C LEU A 246 -15.72 11.22 -15.07
N TYR A 247 -15.11 10.23 -14.42
CA TYR A 247 -15.42 9.87 -13.05
C TYR A 247 -14.19 10.03 -12.17
N PHE A 248 -14.40 10.50 -10.94
CA PHE A 248 -13.36 10.64 -9.92
C PHE A 248 -13.78 9.96 -8.63
N THR A 249 -12.80 9.42 -7.92
CA THR A 249 -12.96 9.11 -6.50
C THR A 249 -12.08 10.03 -5.67
N HIS A 250 -12.61 10.64 -4.63
CA HIS A 250 -11.80 11.42 -3.71
C HIS A 250 -12.21 11.24 -2.26
N SER A 251 -11.31 11.62 -1.35
CA SER A 251 -11.62 11.66 0.07
C SER A 251 -11.90 13.07 0.59
N GLU A 252 -12.78 13.15 1.58
CA GLU A 252 -13.16 14.37 2.27
C GLU A 252 -13.13 14.18 3.79
N PHE A 253 -13.03 15.30 4.51
CA PHE A 253 -13.16 15.30 5.98
C PHE A 253 -14.47 14.62 6.43
N PRO A 254 -14.45 13.91 7.58
CA PRO A 254 -15.63 13.23 8.08
C PRO A 254 -16.77 14.21 8.36
N GLY A 255 -18.00 13.82 8.01
CA GLY A 255 -19.20 14.64 8.23
C GLY A 255 -19.37 15.81 7.26
N SER A 256 -18.60 15.84 6.17
CA SER A 256 -18.74 16.85 5.10
C SER A 256 -20.08 16.77 4.38
N SER A 257 -20.68 15.57 4.29
CA SER A 257 -22.08 15.35 3.88
C SER A 257 -22.60 14.00 4.38
N PRO A 258 -23.94 13.78 4.43
CA PRO A 258 -24.49 12.46 4.75
C PRO A 258 -23.98 11.39 3.79
N ALA A 259 -23.47 10.28 4.32
CA ALA A 259 -23.04 9.15 3.51
C ALA A 259 -24.21 8.22 3.15
N ASP A 260 -24.19 7.69 1.92
CA ASP A 260 -25.13 6.65 1.47
C ASP A 260 -24.81 5.31 2.13
N PHE A 261 -23.52 5.02 2.31
CA PHE A 261 -23.05 3.82 3.01
C PHE A 261 -22.37 4.19 4.34
N LYS A 262 -22.92 3.67 5.44
CA LYS A 262 -22.51 3.98 6.80
C LYS A 262 -22.49 2.74 7.69
N PHE A 263 -21.79 2.83 8.81
CA PHE A 263 -21.83 1.87 9.92
C PHE A 263 -22.52 2.50 11.12
N ASP A 264 -22.71 1.71 12.18
CA ASP A 264 -23.30 2.15 13.44
C ASP A 264 -22.53 3.33 14.07
N ASP A 265 -23.27 4.25 14.71
CA ASP A 265 -22.71 5.49 15.28
C ASP A 265 -21.69 5.24 16.42
N SER A 266 -21.59 4.01 16.94
CA SER A 266 -20.55 3.61 17.90
C SER A 266 -19.14 3.57 17.31
N ILE A 267 -19.00 3.51 15.98
CA ILE A 267 -17.72 3.54 15.28
C ILE A 267 -17.46 4.98 14.81
N LYS A 268 -16.28 5.52 15.11
CA LYS A 268 -15.91 6.87 14.68
C LYS A 268 -15.66 6.88 13.17
N VAL A 269 -16.29 7.82 12.45
CA VAL A 269 -15.94 8.12 11.06
C VAL A 269 -14.62 8.89 11.05
N ALA A 270 -13.60 8.30 10.43
CA ALA A 270 -12.28 8.92 10.28
C ALA A 270 -12.17 9.71 8.97
N LEU A 271 -12.83 9.24 7.92
CA LEU A 271 -12.74 9.79 6.57
C LEU A 271 -14.02 9.48 5.80
N GLN A 272 -14.36 10.30 4.80
CA GLN A 272 -15.39 9.95 3.81
C GLN A 272 -14.75 9.82 2.43
N TRP A 273 -15.18 8.84 1.65
CA TRP A 273 -14.86 8.75 0.23
C TRP A 273 -16.10 8.97 -0.61
N THR A 274 -15.91 9.56 -1.78
CA THR A 274 -16.96 9.92 -2.73
C THR A 274 -16.62 9.34 -4.10
N LEU A 275 -17.66 8.95 -4.83
CA LEU A 275 -17.60 8.72 -6.26
C LEU A 275 -18.40 9.83 -6.95
N VAL A 276 -17.76 10.54 -7.86
CA VAL A 276 -18.35 11.68 -8.58
C VAL A 276 -18.29 11.45 -10.08
N GLU A 277 -19.40 11.76 -10.75
CA GLU A 277 -19.44 11.99 -12.19
C GLU A 277 -19.15 13.47 -12.47
N TRP A 278 -18.24 13.73 -13.40
CA TRP A 278 -17.83 15.03 -13.86
C TRP A 278 -18.11 15.19 -15.34
N LYS A 279 -19.00 16.13 -15.68
CA LYS A 279 -19.36 16.48 -17.05
C LYS A 279 -18.51 17.64 -17.53
N VAL A 280 -17.49 17.35 -18.33
CA VAL A 280 -16.65 18.37 -19.00
C VAL A 280 -17.48 19.10 -20.05
N ARG A 281 -17.32 20.44 -20.13
CA ARG A 281 -18.08 21.28 -21.08
C ARG A 281 -17.73 21.01 -22.54
N ASP A 282 -16.44 20.88 -22.82
CA ASP A 282 -15.91 20.56 -24.14
C ASP A 282 -14.84 19.47 -24.03
N PRO A 283 -15.17 18.19 -24.29
CA PRO A 283 -14.24 17.07 -24.16
C PRO A 283 -13.09 17.09 -25.17
N SER A 284 -13.18 17.92 -26.22
CA SER A 284 -12.09 18.10 -27.18
C SER A 284 -11.04 19.13 -26.72
N SER A 285 -11.38 19.97 -25.74
CA SER A 285 -10.50 21.01 -25.22
C SER A 285 -9.58 20.50 -24.09
N SER A 286 -8.60 21.33 -23.72
CA SER A 286 -7.78 21.15 -22.50
C SER A 286 -8.38 21.85 -21.27
N ASP A 287 -9.55 22.47 -21.38
CA ASP A 287 -10.29 23.01 -20.23
C ASP A 287 -11.24 21.94 -19.68
N PHE A 288 -10.86 21.35 -18.55
CA PHE A 288 -11.66 20.34 -17.88
C PHE A 288 -12.71 20.91 -16.92
N SER A 289 -13.01 22.21 -17.02
CA SER A 289 -14.14 22.80 -16.31
C SER A 289 -15.45 22.10 -16.67
N GLY A 290 -16.30 21.91 -15.67
CA GLY A 290 -17.45 21.02 -15.80
C GLY A 290 -18.51 21.22 -14.73
N GLN A 291 -19.41 20.25 -14.66
CA GLN A 291 -20.41 20.13 -13.60
C GLN A 291 -20.27 18.77 -12.94
N GLU A 292 -20.45 18.73 -11.62
CA GLU A 292 -20.41 17.49 -10.85
C GLU A 292 -21.79 16.91 -10.59
N ARG A 293 -21.80 15.58 -10.42
CA ARG A 293 -22.90 14.81 -9.85
C ARG A 293 -22.30 13.73 -8.96
N GLU A 294 -22.40 13.90 -7.64
CA GLU A 294 -22.02 12.86 -6.68
C GLU A 294 -22.92 11.63 -6.85
N LEU A 295 -22.35 10.45 -7.11
CA LEU A 295 -23.08 9.20 -7.27
C LEU A 295 -23.33 8.53 -5.92
N PHE A 296 -22.30 8.40 -5.10
CA PHE A 296 -22.44 7.96 -3.71
C PHE A 296 -21.26 8.37 -2.83
N ARG A 297 -21.52 8.32 -1.52
CA ARG A 297 -20.54 8.58 -0.45
C ARG A 297 -20.52 7.43 0.56
N ILE A 298 -19.33 7.11 1.05
CA ILE A 298 -19.07 6.05 2.04
C ILE A 298 -18.29 6.59 3.24
N ASN A 299 -18.71 6.20 4.44
CA ASN A 299 -17.93 6.43 5.66
C ASN A 299 -16.79 5.41 5.77
N MET A 300 -15.60 5.85 6.18
CA MET A 300 -14.47 4.98 6.48
C MET A 300 -14.11 5.06 7.98
N PRO A 301 -13.81 3.92 8.63
CA PRO A 301 -13.44 3.89 10.05
C PRO A 301 -11.97 4.29 10.29
N SER A 302 -11.16 4.27 9.23
CA SER A 302 -9.78 4.80 9.24
C SER A 302 -9.49 5.67 8.01
N VAL A 303 -8.28 6.24 7.94
CA VAL A 303 -7.79 6.97 6.76
C VAL A 303 -7.15 6.04 5.71
N ALA A 304 -7.14 4.72 5.95
CA ALA A 304 -6.53 3.71 5.10
C ALA A 304 -7.57 2.97 4.26
N HIS A 305 -7.11 2.33 3.18
CA HIS A 305 -7.87 1.36 2.39
C HIS A 305 -9.24 1.89 1.93
N GLY A 306 -9.24 3.10 1.37
CA GLY A 306 -10.42 3.77 0.82
C GLY A 306 -10.88 3.20 -0.52
N MET A 307 -11.49 4.05 -1.36
CA MET A 307 -11.75 3.71 -2.76
C MET A 307 -10.43 3.78 -3.54
N GLN A 308 -9.94 2.63 -3.97
CA GLN A 308 -8.58 2.50 -4.49
C GLN A 308 -8.51 2.78 -5.99
N ASP A 309 -9.46 2.24 -6.76
CA ASP A 309 -9.44 2.33 -8.21
C ASP A 309 -10.85 2.30 -8.81
N ILE A 310 -10.99 2.90 -10.00
CA ILE A 310 -12.18 2.85 -10.83
C ILE A 310 -11.79 2.64 -12.29
N ASN A 311 -12.53 1.82 -13.03
CA ASN A 311 -12.33 1.66 -14.47
C ASN A 311 -13.59 1.14 -15.17
N PHE A 312 -13.61 1.30 -16.50
CA PHE A 312 -14.55 0.62 -17.39
C PHE A 312 -13.83 -0.55 -18.07
N ASN A 313 -14.57 -1.56 -18.50
CA ASN A 313 -14.03 -2.59 -19.38
C ASN A 313 -13.71 -1.98 -20.76
N PRO A 314 -12.42 -1.82 -21.15
CA PRO A 314 -12.05 -1.16 -22.40
C PRO A 314 -12.35 -2.03 -23.64
N TYR A 315 -12.64 -3.33 -23.44
CA TYR A 315 -13.00 -4.28 -24.50
C TYR A 315 -14.50 -4.39 -24.70
N ALA A 316 -15.31 -3.90 -23.76
CA ALA A 316 -16.76 -3.83 -23.93
C ALA A 316 -17.11 -2.88 -25.09
N ARG A 317 -18.09 -3.27 -25.90
CA ARG A 317 -18.62 -2.49 -27.03
C ARG A 317 -20.14 -2.35 -26.86
N PRO A 318 -20.80 -1.37 -27.51
CA PRO A 318 -22.26 -1.26 -27.44
C PRO A 318 -22.96 -2.62 -27.65
N GLY A 319 -23.80 -3.00 -26.70
CA GLY A 319 -24.48 -4.31 -26.68
C GLY A 319 -23.79 -5.39 -25.81
N HIS A 320 -22.55 -5.20 -25.39
CA HIS A 320 -21.91 -6.02 -24.36
C HIS A 320 -22.49 -5.69 -22.98
N SER A 321 -22.61 -6.69 -22.09
CA SER A 321 -23.19 -6.52 -20.76
C SER A 321 -22.44 -5.52 -19.89
N ASP A 322 -21.12 -5.43 -20.03
CA ASP A 322 -20.27 -4.46 -19.31
C ASP A 322 -20.13 -3.09 -19.97
N TYR A 323 -20.80 -2.85 -21.11
CA TYR A 323 -20.62 -1.58 -21.80
C TYR A 323 -21.19 -0.40 -21.00
N GLY A 324 -20.35 0.60 -20.72
CA GLY A 324 -20.74 1.76 -19.92
C GLY A 324 -20.92 1.48 -18.43
N LEU A 325 -20.51 0.29 -17.96
CA LEU A 325 -20.58 -0.06 -16.54
C LEU A 325 -19.24 0.23 -15.84
N LEU A 326 -19.34 0.90 -14.69
CA LEU A 326 -18.19 1.32 -13.91
C LEU A 326 -17.89 0.29 -12.82
N PHE A 327 -16.63 -0.16 -12.76
CA PHE A 327 -16.12 -1.01 -11.70
C PHE A 327 -15.39 -0.15 -10.66
N ILE A 328 -15.62 -0.43 -9.37
CA ILE A 328 -15.06 0.35 -8.25
C ILE A 328 -14.44 -0.60 -7.22
N ASN A 329 -13.15 -0.40 -6.94
CA ASN A 329 -12.43 -1.16 -5.93
C ASN A 329 -12.49 -0.42 -4.58
N ILE A 330 -13.10 -1.04 -3.57
CA ILE A 330 -13.28 -0.47 -2.22
C ILE A 330 -12.54 -1.35 -1.22
N GLY A 331 -11.54 -0.77 -0.54
CA GLY A 331 -10.81 -1.46 0.52
C GLY A 331 -11.63 -1.69 1.79
N ASP A 332 -11.04 -2.41 2.72
CA ASP A 332 -11.64 -2.80 3.99
C ASP A 332 -11.74 -1.60 4.98
N GLY A 333 -11.29 -0.41 4.59
CA GLY A 333 -11.28 0.79 5.42
C GLY A 333 -10.36 0.74 6.63
N GLY A 334 -9.45 -0.24 6.71
CA GLY A 334 -8.65 -0.56 7.91
C GLY A 334 -9.48 -1.21 9.03
N SER A 335 -10.71 -1.65 8.73
CA SER A 335 -11.68 -2.12 9.73
C SER A 335 -11.15 -3.31 10.52
N THR A 336 -10.45 -4.22 9.85
CA THR A 336 -9.99 -5.47 10.46
C THR A 336 -8.99 -5.22 11.58
N LEU A 337 -8.02 -4.33 11.36
CA LEU A 337 -7.03 -3.93 12.37
C LEU A 337 -7.63 -3.13 13.54
N GLN A 338 -8.75 -2.46 13.29
CA GLN A 338 -9.53 -1.79 14.34
C GLN A 338 -10.49 -2.74 15.08
N LYS A 339 -10.45 -4.05 14.80
CA LYS A 339 -11.33 -5.07 15.37
C LYS A 339 -12.81 -4.87 15.02
N HIS A 340 -13.08 -4.23 13.88
CA HIS A 340 -14.41 -4.05 13.33
C HIS A 340 -14.70 -5.12 12.25
N LEU A 341 -14.48 -6.39 12.59
CA LEU A 341 -14.59 -7.53 11.66
C LEU A 341 -15.96 -7.63 10.98
N SER A 342 -17.03 -7.25 11.69
CA SER A 342 -18.40 -7.24 11.17
C SER A 342 -18.63 -6.23 10.03
N LEU A 343 -17.69 -5.32 9.77
CA LEU A 343 -17.76 -4.42 8.61
C LEU A 343 -17.27 -5.09 7.33
N VAL A 344 -16.39 -6.09 7.44
CA VAL A 344 -15.73 -6.72 6.29
C VAL A 344 -16.27 -8.12 6.02
N ASP A 345 -16.60 -8.86 7.09
CA ASP A 345 -17.30 -10.16 7.02
C ASP A 345 -18.83 -9.97 6.98
N ASN A 346 -19.29 -9.00 6.20
CA ASN A 346 -20.69 -8.70 6.03
C ASN A 346 -20.97 -8.36 4.56
N ARG A 347 -21.89 -9.10 3.96
CA ARG A 347 -22.28 -8.93 2.56
C ARG A 347 -23.16 -7.70 2.33
N GLN A 348 -23.80 -7.18 3.39
CA GLN A 348 -24.55 -5.92 3.38
C GLN A 348 -23.71 -4.67 3.67
N ALA A 349 -22.44 -4.85 4.06
CA ALA A 349 -21.52 -3.75 4.26
C ALA A 349 -20.78 -3.44 2.95
N PRO A 350 -20.32 -2.20 2.69
CA PRO A 350 -19.65 -1.85 1.43
C PRO A 350 -18.14 -2.14 1.35
N TRP A 351 -17.49 -2.41 2.49
CA TRP A 351 -16.02 -2.46 2.56
C TRP A 351 -15.46 -3.82 2.11
N GLY A 352 -14.26 -3.80 1.52
CA GLY A 352 -13.56 -5.00 1.05
C GLY A 352 -14.22 -5.66 -0.17
N LYS A 353 -14.64 -4.84 -1.15
CA LYS A 353 -15.46 -5.27 -2.30
C LYS A 353 -15.03 -4.61 -3.60
N ILE A 354 -15.40 -5.27 -4.70
CA ILE A 354 -15.45 -4.67 -6.03
C ILE A 354 -16.92 -4.47 -6.36
N TYR A 355 -17.29 -3.24 -6.71
CA TYR A 355 -18.62 -2.91 -7.19
C TYR A 355 -18.66 -2.86 -8.71
N ARG A 356 -19.86 -3.08 -9.27
CA ARG A 356 -20.19 -2.85 -10.68
C ARG A 356 -21.52 -2.11 -10.75
N ILE A 357 -21.51 -0.88 -11.27
CA ILE A 357 -22.70 -0.02 -11.35
C ILE A 357 -22.92 0.50 -12.77
N ASP A 358 -24.15 0.92 -13.06
CA ASP A 358 -24.49 1.74 -14.24
C ASP A 358 -24.55 3.21 -13.81
N PRO A 359 -23.59 4.08 -14.15
CA PRO A 359 -23.64 5.49 -13.76
C PRO A 359 -24.84 6.27 -14.34
N SER A 360 -25.44 5.80 -15.44
CA SER A 360 -26.56 6.45 -16.12
C SER A 360 -27.94 6.04 -15.56
N GLY A 361 -28.01 4.88 -14.91
CA GLY A 361 -29.23 4.34 -14.32
C GLY A 361 -29.66 5.08 -13.04
N LYS A 362 -30.82 4.67 -12.48
CA LYS A 362 -31.43 5.32 -11.29
C LYS A 362 -32.13 4.35 -10.34
N ASN A 363 -31.92 3.04 -10.47
CA ASN A 363 -32.56 2.03 -9.62
C ASN A 363 -31.75 1.67 -8.37
N SER A 364 -30.66 2.39 -8.05
CA SER A 364 -29.98 2.28 -6.76
C SER A 364 -30.85 2.79 -5.60
N ASN A 365 -30.50 2.42 -4.37
CA ASN A 365 -31.22 2.87 -3.17
C ASN A 365 -31.30 4.39 -3.03
N ASN A 366 -30.27 5.12 -3.46
CA ASN A 366 -30.24 6.58 -3.45
C ASN A 366 -30.74 7.22 -4.76
N SER A 367 -31.14 6.41 -5.74
CA SER A 367 -31.65 6.84 -7.06
C SER A 367 -30.69 7.70 -7.90
N LYS A 368 -29.37 7.70 -7.58
CA LYS A 368 -28.36 8.50 -8.28
C LYS A 368 -27.59 7.73 -9.36
N TYR A 369 -27.65 6.40 -9.33
CA TYR A 369 -27.02 5.50 -10.29
C TYR A 369 -27.87 4.22 -10.43
N GLY A 370 -27.47 3.32 -11.31
CA GLY A 370 -28.14 2.07 -11.62
C GLY A 370 -27.42 0.83 -11.11
N ILE A 371 -28.20 -0.20 -10.84
CA ILE A 371 -27.75 -1.56 -10.53
C ILE A 371 -27.98 -2.41 -11.78
N PRO A 372 -26.92 -2.92 -12.43
CA PRO A 372 -27.04 -3.84 -13.55
C PRO A 372 -27.82 -5.09 -13.16
N GLY A 373 -28.80 -5.50 -13.98
CA GLY A 373 -29.71 -6.61 -13.64
C GLY A 373 -29.05 -7.99 -13.58
N ASP A 374 -27.85 -8.12 -14.15
CA ASP A 374 -27.00 -9.32 -14.15
C ASP A 374 -25.92 -9.28 -13.06
N ASN A 375 -25.93 -8.30 -12.16
CA ASN A 375 -25.02 -8.32 -11.00
C ASN A 375 -25.28 -9.56 -10.10
N PRO A 376 -24.23 -10.19 -9.54
CA PRO A 376 -24.36 -11.49 -8.86
C PRO A 376 -25.27 -11.51 -7.64
N PHE A 377 -25.47 -10.35 -7.00
CA PHE A 377 -26.19 -10.22 -5.73
C PHE A 377 -27.53 -9.49 -5.86
N VAL A 378 -27.99 -9.21 -7.08
CA VAL A 378 -29.31 -8.61 -7.31
C VAL A 378 -30.41 -9.49 -6.73
N GLY A 379 -31.35 -8.86 -6.01
CA GLY A 379 -32.47 -9.55 -5.37
C GLY A 379 -32.13 -10.36 -4.12
N GLN A 380 -30.87 -10.39 -3.68
CA GLN A 380 -30.47 -11.07 -2.43
C GLN A 380 -30.60 -10.11 -1.26
N SER A 381 -31.48 -10.40 -0.30
CA SER A 381 -31.73 -9.51 0.84
C SER A 381 -30.55 -9.39 1.80
N ASP A 382 -29.61 -10.34 1.77
CA ASP A 382 -28.44 -10.41 2.64
C ASP A 382 -27.16 -9.85 1.99
N ALA A 383 -27.25 -9.17 0.85
CA ALA A 383 -26.10 -8.60 0.15
C ALA A 383 -26.40 -7.24 -0.51
N LEU A 384 -25.36 -6.41 -0.66
CA LEU A 384 -25.44 -5.19 -1.47
C LEU A 384 -25.46 -5.55 -2.96
N GLN A 385 -26.44 -5.02 -3.69
CA GLN A 385 -26.67 -5.36 -5.10
C GLN A 385 -25.62 -4.74 -6.04
N GLU A 386 -24.90 -3.73 -5.55
CA GLU A 386 -23.73 -3.11 -6.20
C GLU A 386 -22.54 -4.08 -6.26
N THR A 387 -22.47 -5.06 -5.37
CA THR A 387 -21.33 -5.96 -5.24
C THR A 387 -21.17 -6.81 -6.50
N TYR A 388 -19.95 -6.85 -7.03
CA TYR A 388 -19.54 -7.75 -8.10
C TYR A 388 -18.68 -8.89 -7.56
N ALA A 389 -17.75 -8.59 -6.66
CA ALA A 389 -16.93 -9.55 -5.93
C ALA A 389 -16.59 -9.01 -4.53
N TRP A 390 -16.19 -9.85 -3.59
CA TRP A 390 -15.95 -9.45 -2.19
C TRP A 390 -14.88 -10.27 -1.50
N GLY A 391 -14.44 -9.84 -0.31
CA GLY A 391 -13.42 -10.53 0.47
C GLY A 391 -12.01 -10.04 0.13
N PHE A 392 -11.87 -8.73 -0.08
CA PHE A 392 -10.58 -8.07 -0.33
C PHE A 392 -10.14 -7.23 0.86
N ARG A 393 -8.83 -7.10 1.05
CA ARG A 393 -8.28 -6.18 2.06
C ARG A 393 -8.16 -4.76 1.51
N ASN A 394 -7.43 -4.61 0.42
CA ASN A 394 -7.11 -3.34 -0.20
C ASN A 394 -6.89 -3.55 -1.70
N PRO A 395 -7.96 -3.76 -2.49
CA PRO A 395 -7.91 -4.05 -3.93
C PRO A 395 -7.36 -2.83 -4.68
N HIS A 396 -6.04 -2.69 -4.71
CA HIS A 396 -5.33 -1.44 -4.94
C HIS A 396 -5.49 -0.95 -6.38
N ARG A 397 -5.36 -1.84 -7.35
CA ARG A 397 -5.48 -1.52 -8.78
C ARG A 397 -6.14 -2.65 -9.51
N SER A 398 -6.90 -2.31 -10.54
CA SER A 398 -7.46 -3.33 -11.44
C SER A 398 -7.32 -2.95 -12.90
N THR A 399 -7.08 -3.95 -13.73
CA THR A 399 -6.87 -3.82 -15.17
C THR A 399 -7.56 -4.95 -15.90
N TRP A 400 -7.82 -4.74 -17.19
CA TRP A 400 -8.45 -5.73 -18.05
C TRP A 400 -7.39 -6.32 -18.98
N ASP A 401 -7.27 -7.64 -18.98
CA ASP A 401 -6.38 -8.32 -19.91
C ASP A 401 -6.99 -8.36 -21.33
N ARG A 402 -6.20 -8.74 -22.34
CA ARG A 402 -6.68 -8.75 -23.74
C ARG A 402 -7.79 -9.77 -24.00
N GLN A 403 -8.05 -10.69 -23.06
CA GLN A 403 -9.18 -11.61 -23.12
C GLN A 403 -10.46 -10.99 -22.54
N GLY A 404 -10.40 -9.76 -22.03
CA GLY A 404 -11.52 -9.10 -21.37
C GLY A 404 -11.78 -9.62 -19.96
N ARG A 405 -10.76 -10.19 -19.30
CA ARG A 405 -10.83 -10.65 -17.91
C ARG A 405 -10.33 -9.55 -16.97
N LEU A 406 -11.01 -9.35 -15.85
CA LEU A 406 -10.63 -8.38 -14.83
C LEU A 406 -9.57 -8.98 -13.88
N LEU A 407 -8.42 -8.32 -13.78
CA LEU A 407 -7.35 -8.63 -12.84
C LEU A 407 -7.31 -7.56 -11.74
N VAL A 408 -7.09 -7.97 -10.50
CA VAL A 408 -6.99 -7.06 -9.34
C VAL A 408 -5.75 -7.39 -8.55
N SER A 409 -4.92 -6.39 -8.28
CA SER A 409 -3.85 -6.50 -7.31
C SER A 409 -4.39 -6.12 -5.93
N ASP A 410 -4.34 -7.05 -4.97
CA ASP A 410 -4.77 -6.82 -3.59
C ASP A 410 -3.55 -6.72 -2.68
N ILE A 411 -3.48 -5.65 -1.88
CA ILE A 411 -2.40 -5.46 -0.91
C ILE A 411 -2.78 -6.17 0.39
N GLY A 412 -2.05 -7.23 0.71
CA GLY A 412 -2.25 -8.01 1.94
C GLY A 412 -1.77 -7.28 3.19
N HIS A 413 -1.81 -7.97 4.33
CA HIS A 413 -1.53 -7.37 5.62
C HIS A 413 -0.07 -7.41 6.00
N HIS A 414 0.47 -8.62 6.23
CA HIS A 414 1.78 -8.82 6.83
C HIS A 414 2.63 -9.81 6.04
N ARG A 415 2.00 -10.66 5.21
CA ARG A 415 2.68 -11.79 4.60
C ARG A 415 2.58 -11.77 3.10
N ILE A 416 1.38 -11.68 2.54
CA ILE A 416 1.19 -12.03 1.13
C ILE A 416 0.64 -10.86 0.32
N GLU A 417 1.24 -10.65 -0.84
CA GLU A 417 0.74 -9.78 -1.88
C GLU A 417 0.10 -10.60 -3.00
N GLU A 418 -0.98 -10.12 -3.61
CA GLU A 418 -1.84 -10.94 -4.47
C GLU A 418 -2.13 -10.32 -5.83
N VAL A 419 -2.18 -11.17 -6.86
CA VAL A 419 -2.87 -10.89 -8.14
C VAL A 419 -4.05 -11.85 -8.26
N ASN A 420 -5.25 -11.29 -8.33
CA ASN A 420 -6.52 -12.01 -8.36
C ASN A 420 -7.17 -11.92 -9.74
N LEU A 421 -7.62 -13.05 -10.28
CA LEU A 421 -8.47 -13.11 -11.48
C LEU A 421 -9.94 -13.09 -11.06
N ILE A 422 -10.65 -12.03 -11.43
CA ILE A 422 -11.97 -11.76 -10.86
C ILE A 422 -13.08 -12.54 -11.57
N VAL A 423 -13.78 -13.35 -10.77
CA VAL A 423 -15.04 -14.02 -11.10
C VAL A 423 -16.21 -13.33 -10.37
N PRO A 424 -17.29 -12.98 -11.07
CA PRO A 424 -18.49 -12.41 -10.45
C PRO A 424 -19.06 -13.33 -9.35
N GLY A 425 -19.38 -12.75 -8.19
CA GLY A 425 -20.01 -13.40 -7.04
C GLY A 425 -19.04 -14.08 -6.08
N ASN A 426 -17.77 -14.26 -6.47
CA ASN A 426 -16.81 -14.99 -5.67
C ASN A 426 -16.30 -14.19 -4.45
N ASN A 427 -15.89 -14.95 -3.43
CA ASN A 427 -15.27 -14.45 -2.20
C ASN A 427 -13.75 -14.71 -2.24
N TYR A 428 -12.93 -13.69 -2.03
CA TYR A 428 -11.46 -13.75 -2.07
C TYR A 428 -10.83 -13.92 -0.67
N GLY A 429 -11.67 -14.02 0.36
CA GLY A 429 -11.32 -14.65 1.63
C GLY A 429 -10.87 -13.72 2.75
N TRP A 430 -10.49 -12.47 2.48
CA TRP A 430 -10.23 -11.50 3.56
C TRP A 430 -11.49 -11.31 4.44
N PRO A 431 -11.39 -11.30 5.78
CA PRO A 431 -10.16 -11.27 6.59
C PRO A 431 -9.67 -12.63 7.12
N TYR A 432 -10.19 -13.74 6.59
CA TYR A 432 -9.83 -15.10 7.03
C TYR A 432 -8.78 -15.77 6.15
N ARG A 433 -8.45 -15.16 5.00
CA ARG A 433 -7.39 -15.59 4.10
C ARG A 433 -6.46 -14.43 3.78
N GLU A 434 -5.19 -14.75 3.62
CA GLU A 434 -4.16 -13.89 3.04
C GLU A 434 -3.34 -14.78 2.10
N GLY A 435 -3.49 -14.55 0.80
CA GLY A 435 -3.11 -15.46 -0.27
C GLY A 435 -3.76 -16.82 -0.12
N THR A 436 -2.97 -17.87 -0.33
CA THR A 436 -3.34 -19.25 -0.08
C THR A 436 -3.14 -19.69 1.38
N PHE A 437 -3.30 -18.80 2.36
CA PHE A 437 -3.08 -19.13 3.77
C PHE A 437 -4.24 -18.70 4.66
N ILE A 438 -4.38 -19.38 5.80
CA ILE A 438 -5.40 -19.08 6.80
C ILE A 438 -4.91 -17.94 7.69
N LEU A 439 -5.79 -16.97 7.96
CA LEU A 439 -5.62 -15.94 8.97
C LEU A 439 -6.57 -16.14 10.15
N ASP A 440 -6.11 -15.75 11.35
CA ASP A 440 -6.93 -15.58 12.54
C ASP A 440 -7.12 -14.09 12.85
N PRO A 441 -8.17 -13.44 12.32
CA PRO A 441 -8.39 -12.01 12.53
C PRO A 441 -8.82 -11.65 13.96
N VAL A 442 -9.14 -12.64 14.81
CA VAL A 442 -9.59 -12.41 16.19
C VAL A 442 -8.42 -12.40 17.15
N ASN A 443 -7.52 -13.39 17.05
CA ASN A 443 -6.44 -13.58 18.00
C ASN A 443 -5.10 -13.04 17.50
N ASN A 444 -4.73 -13.32 16.25
CA ASN A 444 -3.46 -12.85 15.69
C ASN A 444 -3.50 -12.79 14.15
N ILE A 445 -3.75 -11.58 13.65
CA ILE A 445 -3.86 -11.31 12.21
C ILE A 445 -2.52 -11.21 11.48
N SER A 446 -1.39 -11.14 12.19
CA SER A 446 -0.05 -11.06 11.59
C SER A 446 0.55 -12.43 11.24
N ASN A 447 -0.05 -13.50 11.76
CA ASN A 447 0.39 -14.87 11.55
C ASN A 447 -0.50 -15.57 10.54
N VAL A 448 0.14 -16.23 9.58
CA VAL A 448 -0.52 -17.10 8.62
C VAL A 448 -0.27 -18.56 8.93
N LEU A 449 -1.26 -19.40 8.67
CA LEU A 449 -1.22 -20.86 8.84
C LEU A 449 -1.43 -21.54 7.47
N PRO A 450 -0.87 -22.74 7.25
CA PRO A 450 -1.15 -23.50 6.04
C PRO A 450 -2.64 -23.83 5.92
N LEU A 451 -3.14 -24.01 4.70
CA LEU A 451 -4.49 -24.53 4.49
C LEU A 451 -4.60 -25.93 5.11
N SER A 452 -5.72 -26.20 5.78
CA SER A 452 -6.07 -27.54 6.22
C SER A 452 -6.52 -28.40 5.04
N GLU A 453 -6.30 -29.72 5.09
CA GLU A 453 -6.84 -30.66 4.08
C GLU A 453 -8.37 -30.57 3.96
N ASP A 454 -9.06 -30.18 5.04
CA ASP A 454 -10.51 -29.98 5.11
C ASP A 454 -10.93 -28.51 4.93
N ASP A 455 -10.13 -27.66 4.26
CA ASP A 455 -10.55 -26.27 4.02
C ASP A 455 -11.87 -26.24 3.22
N SER A 456 -12.94 -25.88 3.92
CA SER A 456 -14.33 -25.85 3.43
C SER A 456 -14.78 -24.44 3.08
N GLY A 457 -13.91 -23.44 3.27
CA GLY A 457 -14.19 -22.07 2.88
C GLY A 457 -14.26 -21.99 1.37
N ASN A 458 -15.44 -21.68 0.83
CA ASN A 458 -15.63 -21.46 -0.61
C ASN A 458 -14.97 -20.14 -1.04
N TYR A 459 -13.64 -20.12 -1.02
CA TYR A 459 -12.79 -18.98 -1.35
C TYR A 459 -12.17 -19.15 -2.74
N THR A 460 -11.93 -18.03 -3.40
CA THR A 460 -11.17 -17.95 -4.64
C THR A 460 -9.79 -17.44 -4.31
N TYR A 461 -8.78 -18.26 -4.58
CA TYR A 461 -7.39 -17.92 -4.33
C TYR A 461 -6.79 -17.08 -5.48
N PRO A 462 -5.76 -16.28 -5.19
CA PRO A 462 -5.07 -15.50 -6.22
C PRO A 462 -4.48 -16.39 -7.29
N ILE A 463 -4.28 -15.85 -8.49
CA ILE A 463 -3.58 -16.55 -9.58
C ILE A 463 -2.07 -16.38 -9.49
N ALA A 464 -1.58 -15.42 -8.70
CA ALA A 464 -0.17 -15.28 -8.36
C ALA A 464 -0.06 -14.55 -7.02
N GLN A 465 0.96 -14.88 -6.25
CA GLN A 465 1.22 -14.25 -4.96
C GLN A 465 2.71 -14.24 -4.62
N TYR A 466 3.13 -13.36 -3.72
CA TYR A 466 4.49 -13.35 -3.18
C TYR A 466 4.54 -12.90 -1.71
N ASP A 467 5.58 -13.33 -0.99
CA ASP A 467 5.78 -13.04 0.44
C ASP A 467 6.51 -11.70 0.66
N HIS A 468 6.38 -11.15 1.87
CA HIS A 468 6.93 -9.85 2.26
C HIS A 468 8.45 -9.87 2.50
N ASP A 469 9.09 -11.04 2.44
CA ASP A 469 10.54 -11.10 2.29
C ASP A 469 10.98 -10.57 0.90
N GLU A 470 10.15 -10.75 -0.12
CA GLU A 470 10.38 -10.32 -1.50
C GLU A 470 9.84 -8.92 -1.84
N GLY A 471 8.83 -8.42 -1.12
CA GLY A 471 8.26 -7.07 -1.32
C GLY A 471 7.47 -6.56 -0.12
N ASN A 472 6.68 -5.50 -0.26
CA ASN A 472 5.96 -4.89 0.88
C ASN A 472 4.52 -4.47 0.57
N ALA A 473 4.22 -4.07 -0.66
CA ALA A 473 2.88 -3.74 -1.11
C ALA A 473 2.82 -3.78 -2.64
N ILE A 474 1.95 -4.58 -3.23
CA ILE A 474 1.81 -4.69 -4.69
C ILE A 474 1.29 -3.41 -5.33
N SER A 475 1.88 -3.00 -6.46
CA SER A 475 1.57 -1.73 -7.13
C SER A 475 0.35 -1.75 -8.04
N GLY A 476 -0.09 -2.93 -8.50
CA GLY A 476 -0.89 -3.03 -9.72
C GLY A 476 -0.02 -3.18 -10.97
N GLY A 477 -0.65 -3.52 -12.09
CA GLY A 477 0.05 -3.93 -13.30
C GLY A 477 -0.83 -4.02 -14.55
N TYR A 478 -0.19 -4.33 -15.68
CA TYR A 478 -0.84 -4.44 -17.00
C TYR A 478 -0.29 -5.64 -17.78
N GLU A 479 -1.15 -6.27 -18.59
CA GLU A 479 -0.68 -7.14 -19.67
C GLU A 479 -0.01 -6.27 -20.74
N TYR A 480 1.19 -6.64 -21.18
CA TYR A 480 1.83 -5.92 -22.28
C TYR A 480 1.22 -6.33 -23.63
N ILE A 481 0.42 -5.43 -24.20
CA ILE A 481 -0.25 -5.60 -25.49
C ILE A 481 0.36 -4.70 -26.57
N GLY A 482 1.17 -3.70 -26.21
CA GLY A 482 1.88 -2.82 -27.15
C GLY A 482 2.88 -3.56 -28.05
N ASP A 483 3.34 -2.90 -29.12
CA ASP A 483 4.15 -3.51 -30.16
C ASP A 483 5.64 -3.10 -30.12
N ALA A 484 5.97 -2.02 -29.41
CA ALA A 484 7.33 -1.48 -29.41
C ALA A 484 8.34 -2.47 -28.80
N VAL A 485 7.98 -3.16 -27.71
CA VAL A 485 8.87 -3.99 -26.89
C VAL A 485 8.50 -5.47 -26.99
N SER A 486 8.82 -6.11 -28.11
CA SER A 486 8.41 -7.49 -28.42
C SER A 486 8.72 -8.53 -27.33
N GLN A 487 9.82 -8.38 -26.58
CA GLN A 487 10.20 -9.28 -25.49
C GLN A 487 9.21 -9.28 -24.31
N MET A 488 8.42 -8.22 -24.16
CA MET A 488 7.41 -8.08 -23.11
C MET A 488 6.08 -8.78 -23.45
N LYS A 489 5.84 -9.16 -24.71
CA LYS A 489 4.61 -9.86 -25.10
C LYS A 489 4.42 -11.16 -24.31
N GLY A 490 3.15 -11.48 -24.02
CA GLY A 490 2.75 -12.68 -23.28
C GLY A 490 3.04 -12.60 -21.78
N LYS A 491 3.22 -11.39 -21.22
CA LYS A 491 3.51 -11.18 -19.80
C LYS A 491 2.59 -10.11 -19.22
N TYR A 492 2.25 -10.30 -17.95
CA TYR A 492 1.59 -9.32 -17.10
C TYR A 492 2.61 -8.75 -16.13
N PHE A 493 2.85 -7.43 -16.21
CA PHE A 493 3.87 -6.72 -15.45
C PHE A 493 3.28 -6.00 -14.26
N PHE A 494 3.90 -6.15 -13.09
CA PHE A 494 3.53 -5.49 -11.83
C PHE A 494 4.79 -5.26 -10.99
N GLY A 495 4.66 -4.77 -9.76
CA GLY A 495 5.81 -4.51 -8.90
C GLY A 495 5.46 -4.27 -7.44
N ASP A 496 6.50 -4.01 -6.65
CA ASP A 496 6.40 -3.58 -5.27
C ASP A 496 6.44 -2.05 -5.18
N ILE A 497 5.44 -1.46 -4.53
CA ILE A 497 5.30 -0.02 -4.29
C ILE A 497 6.53 0.51 -3.56
N VAL A 498 6.96 -0.15 -2.48
CA VAL A 498 7.94 0.44 -1.56
C VAL A 498 9.33 0.39 -2.17
N ARG A 499 9.82 -0.81 -2.52
CA ARG A 499 11.19 -1.04 -2.99
C ARG A 499 11.35 -0.73 -4.49
N GLY A 500 10.25 -0.64 -5.24
CA GLY A 500 10.29 -0.51 -6.70
C GLY A 500 10.83 -1.76 -7.39
N THR A 501 10.74 -2.93 -6.74
CA THR A 501 11.06 -4.22 -7.36
C THR A 501 10.04 -4.52 -8.44
N LEU A 502 10.52 -5.03 -9.57
CA LEU A 502 9.72 -5.22 -10.78
C LEU A 502 9.49 -6.70 -11.05
N PHE A 503 8.24 -7.07 -11.25
CA PHE A 503 7.80 -8.45 -11.42
C PHE A 503 7.02 -8.66 -12.71
N TYR A 504 6.97 -9.90 -13.17
CA TYR A 504 5.98 -10.34 -14.15
C TYR A 504 5.53 -11.78 -13.87
N ILE A 505 4.37 -12.13 -14.44
CA ILE A 505 3.90 -13.51 -14.65
C ILE A 505 3.60 -13.72 -16.14
N ASN A 506 3.69 -14.97 -16.62
CA ASN A 506 3.33 -15.28 -18.00
C ASN A 506 1.81 -15.38 -18.14
N THR A 507 1.25 -14.84 -19.24
CA THR A 507 -0.21 -14.72 -19.39
C THR A 507 -0.90 -16.06 -19.65
N ASP A 508 -0.18 -17.06 -20.16
CA ASP A 508 -0.65 -18.43 -20.37
C ASP A 508 -0.71 -19.25 -19.06
N GLU A 509 -0.09 -18.77 -17.99
CA GLU A 509 -0.17 -19.36 -16.64
C GLU A 509 -1.30 -18.74 -15.79
N MET A 510 -1.98 -17.69 -16.29
CA MET A 510 -3.05 -16.99 -15.56
C MET A 510 -4.37 -17.77 -15.59
N SER A 511 -4.47 -18.79 -14.74
CA SER A 511 -5.66 -19.61 -14.55
C SER A 511 -6.10 -19.73 -13.09
N LEU A 512 -7.42 -19.81 -12.87
CA LEU A 512 -8.00 -20.07 -11.56
C LEU A 512 -7.54 -21.45 -11.03
N GLY A 513 -7.27 -21.53 -9.72
CA GLY A 513 -6.86 -22.77 -9.07
C GLY A 513 -5.37 -23.13 -9.27
N SER A 514 -4.59 -22.26 -9.90
CA SER A 514 -3.14 -22.42 -10.10
C SER A 514 -2.40 -21.14 -9.73
N GLN A 515 -1.15 -21.27 -9.29
CA GLN A 515 -0.23 -20.15 -9.09
C GLN A 515 0.67 -20.00 -10.32
N ALA A 516 0.53 -18.90 -11.05
CA ALA A 516 1.49 -18.48 -12.06
C ALA A 516 2.83 -18.15 -11.40
N LYS A 517 3.92 -18.48 -12.09
CA LYS A 517 5.26 -18.28 -11.55
C LYS A 517 5.63 -16.80 -11.64
N VAL A 518 5.92 -16.19 -10.50
CA VAL A 518 6.43 -14.83 -10.43
C VAL A 518 7.91 -14.81 -10.80
N HIS A 519 8.30 -13.81 -11.61
CA HIS A 519 9.67 -13.55 -12.02
C HIS A 519 10.07 -12.11 -11.72
N LYS A 520 11.30 -11.89 -11.28
CA LYS A 520 11.92 -10.55 -11.24
C LYS A 520 12.49 -10.20 -12.62
N TRP A 521 12.43 -8.93 -12.99
CA TRP A 521 13.05 -8.42 -14.21
C TRP A 521 13.76 -7.10 -13.96
N ASN A 522 14.66 -6.76 -14.87
CA ASN A 522 15.64 -5.70 -14.66
C ASN A 522 15.44 -4.53 -15.63
N ILE A 523 15.96 -3.37 -15.27
CA ILE A 523 15.90 -2.16 -16.09
C ILE A 523 17.28 -1.63 -16.43
N ALA A 524 17.33 -0.83 -17.48
CA ALA A 524 18.48 -0.02 -17.79
C ALA A 524 18.06 1.41 -18.19
N VAL A 525 18.94 2.37 -17.92
CA VAL A 525 18.78 3.77 -18.35
C VAL A 525 20.03 4.16 -19.12
N SER A 526 19.86 4.71 -20.33
CA SER A 526 20.96 5.12 -21.21
C SER A 526 22.00 4.03 -21.41
N GLY A 527 21.56 2.79 -21.65
CA GLY A 527 22.46 1.65 -21.85
C GLY A 527 22.96 0.98 -20.56
N LYS A 528 22.75 1.56 -19.38
CA LYS A 528 23.35 1.06 -18.13
C LYS A 528 22.32 0.36 -17.24
N PRO A 529 22.56 -0.91 -16.83
CA PRO A 529 21.73 -1.58 -15.84
C PRO A 529 21.63 -0.75 -14.55
N THR A 530 20.42 -0.66 -14.00
CA THR A 530 20.12 0.12 -12.78
C THR A 530 18.84 -0.43 -12.13
N ASN A 531 18.37 0.24 -11.07
CA ASN A 531 17.11 -0.07 -10.40
C ASN A 531 16.36 1.25 -10.09
N LEU A 532 15.11 1.14 -9.66
CA LEU A 532 14.26 2.32 -9.43
C LEU A 532 14.72 3.17 -8.24
N ILE A 533 15.30 2.56 -7.19
CA ILE A 533 15.87 3.27 -6.03
C ILE A 533 16.99 4.21 -6.48
N ASP A 534 17.92 3.71 -7.29
CA ASP A 534 19.08 4.47 -7.77
C ASP A 534 18.66 5.65 -8.68
N ILE A 535 17.71 5.43 -9.60
CA ILE A 535 17.30 6.50 -10.55
C ILE A 535 16.43 7.58 -9.91
N CYS A 536 15.65 7.25 -8.87
CA CYS A 536 14.83 8.22 -8.14
C CYS A 536 15.56 8.86 -6.95
N GLY A 537 16.65 8.25 -6.49
CA GLY A 537 17.43 8.72 -5.33
C GLY A 537 16.69 8.59 -4.00
N SER A 538 15.75 7.64 -3.90
CA SER A 538 14.93 7.41 -2.70
C SER A 538 14.81 5.92 -2.41
N SER A 539 15.01 5.51 -1.15
CA SER A 539 14.79 4.13 -0.71
C SER A 539 13.32 3.70 -0.74
N ARG A 540 12.40 4.66 -0.83
CA ARG A 540 10.98 4.43 -1.07
C ARG A 540 10.60 5.01 -2.42
N VAL A 541 10.38 4.13 -3.40
CA VAL A 541 10.08 4.50 -4.80
C VAL A 541 8.63 4.97 -4.95
N ASP A 542 7.71 4.33 -4.22
CA ASP A 542 6.27 4.43 -4.42
C ASP A 542 5.88 4.17 -5.89
N LEU A 543 6.29 3.00 -6.41
CA LEU A 543 6.11 2.57 -7.80
C LEU A 543 4.65 2.56 -8.24
N ARG A 544 4.39 3.06 -9.46
CA ARG A 544 3.13 2.90 -10.19
C ARG A 544 3.40 2.54 -11.66
N PHE A 545 2.42 1.89 -12.29
CA PHE A 545 2.41 1.64 -13.73
C PHE A 545 1.34 2.49 -14.42
N GLY A 546 1.52 2.73 -15.71
CA GLY A 546 0.46 3.26 -16.58
C GLY A 546 0.61 2.75 -18.01
N GLN A 547 -0.43 2.98 -18.81
CA GLN A 547 -0.54 2.49 -20.18
C GLN A 547 -1.11 3.59 -21.09
N ASP A 548 -0.55 3.74 -22.28
CA ASP A 548 -1.10 4.63 -23.31
C ASP A 548 -2.12 3.94 -24.23
N SER A 549 -2.68 4.71 -25.16
CA SER A 549 -3.67 4.24 -26.14
C SER A 549 -3.15 3.19 -27.13
N ASN A 550 -1.83 3.01 -27.23
CA ASN A 550 -1.17 2.01 -28.07
C ASN A 550 -0.70 0.80 -27.24
N ASP A 551 -1.23 0.66 -26.02
CA ASP A 551 -0.90 -0.38 -25.06
C ASP A 551 0.59 -0.39 -24.63
N GLU A 552 1.32 0.71 -24.84
CA GLU A 552 2.69 0.84 -24.38
C GLU A 552 2.73 1.20 -22.90
N LEU A 553 3.70 0.61 -22.18
CA LEU A 553 3.76 0.70 -20.72
C LEU A 553 4.75 1.76 -20.24
N TYR A 554 4.41 2.30 -19.08
CA TYR A 554 5.16 3.34 -18.40
C TYR A 554 5.36 2.97 -16.93
N ILE A 555 6.50 3.39 -16.38
CA ILE A 555 6.80 3.37 -14.95
C ILE A 555 6.71 4.79 -14.41
N MET A 556 6.05 4.94 -13.27
CA MET A 556 6.01 6.21 -12.55
C MET A 556 6.60 6.06 -11.15
N THR A 557 7.48 6.99 -10.79
CA THR A 557 8.14 7.05 -9.49
C THR A 557 7.58 8.24 -8.71
N LYS A 558 6.74 7.95 -7.71
CA LYS A 558 6.04 9.01 -6.96
C LYS A 558 6.99 9.84 -6.09
N ALA A 559 8.10 9.25 -5.63
CA ALA A 559 9.11 9.94 -4.83
C ALA A 559 9.58 11.25 -5.49
N ASP A 560 9.83 11.24 -6.80
CA ASP A 560 10.36 12.37 -7.57
C ASP A 560 9.42 12.86 -8.70
N GLY A 561 8.26 12.21 -8.88
CA GLY A 561 7.24 12.60 -9.85
C GLY A 561 7.57 12.28 -11.31
N LYS A 562 8.60 11.47 -11.57
CA LYS A 562 9.01 11.14 -12.94
C LYS A 562 8.19 10.01 -13.54
N ILE A 563 8.03 10.08 -14.85
CA ILE A 563 7.39 9.06 -15.68
C ILE A 563 8.39 8.65 -16.76
N TYR A 564 8.53 7.33 -16.92
CA TYR A 564 9.43 6.70 -17.87
C TYR A 564 8.65 5.82 -18.82
N LYS A 565 8.91 5.93 -20.12
CA LYS A 565 8.38 5.00 -21.12
C LYS A 565 9.27 3.76 -21.18
N MET A 566 8.66 2.57 -21.16
CA MET A 566 9.37 1.32 -21.38
C MET A 566 9.71 1.18 -22.87
N ALA A 567 10.94 0.79 -23.17
CA ALA A 567 11.46 0.73 -24.53
C ALA A 567 12.33 -0.51 -24.75
N PRO A 568 12.51 -0.93 -26.03
CA PRO A 568 13.43 -2.00 -26.36
C PRO A 568 14.84 -1.67 -25.91
N ARG A 569 15.59 -2.72 -25.56
CA ARG A 569 16.99 -2.56 -25.20
C ARG A 569 17.76 -1.94 -26.37
N SER A 570 18.32 -0.75 -26.14
CA SER A 570 19.24 -0.11 -27.08
C SER A 570 20.48 -0.99 -27.24
N ALA A 571 20.91 -1.24 -28.48
CA ALA A 571 22.20 -1.88 -28.72
C ALA A 571 23.29 -0.97 -28.12
N LEU A 572 24.09 -1.53 -27.21
CA LEU A 572 25.21 -0.85 -26.55
C LEU A 572 26.28 -0.39 -27.55
#